data_AF-A0A359LP10-F1
#
_entry.id   AF-A0A359LP10-F1
#
_cell.length_a   1.000
_cell.length_b   1.000
_cell.length_c   1.000
_cell.angle_alpha   90.00
_cell.angle_beta   90.00
_cell.angle_gamma   90.00
#
_symmetry.space_group_name_H-M   'P 1'
#
loop_
_entity.id
_entity.type
_entity.pdbx_description
1 polymer ?
#
loop_
_entity_poly.entity_id
_entity_poly.type
_entity_poly.pdbx_seq_one_letter_code
_entity_poly.pdbx_strand_id
1 'polypeptide(L)'
;MPFVLKAVPQFEEHVHKFLAPSLHFQLGMEHVKGEIAGMAQKLGISRKASDGAVEAAYATQREFQRRLLEAGERAMARLEETGEPGLILAGRGYNIYDRGINCDIPRKLRNQYGANVIPLDFLVTGKESIAGLHDNMYWASGRKILEAARRSAASENLHLIYISNFKCGPDSYIKYFTRQAAGTPLLVLQFDGHGNDAGYMTRCEAYLDSKGILRCYSSNGETKPKAMPATAS
;
A
#
# COMPACT_ATOMS: atom_id res chain seq x y z
N MET A 1 -22.09 -3.16 0.75
CA MET A 1 -23.38 -2.45 0.64
C MET A 1 -24.53 -3.31 0.12
N PRO A 2 -24.40 -4.13 -0.96
CA PRO A 2 -25.55 -4.85 -1.51
C PRO A 2 -26.23 -5.79 -0.51
N PHE A 3 -25.47 -6.49 0.33
CA PHE A 3 -26.01 -7.38 1.36
C PHE A 3 -26.80 -6.66 2.45
N VAL A 4 -26.38 -5.45 2.83
CA VAL A 4 -27.08 -4.63 3.83
C VAL A 4 -28.38 -4.08 3.23
N LEU A 5 -28.32 -3.55 2.01
CA LEU A 5 -29.50 -3.02 1.33
C LEU A 5 -30.58 -4.08 1.07
N LYS A 6 -30.17 -5.33 0.80
CA LYS A 6 -31.11 -6.47 0.64
C LYS A 6 -31.84 -6.83 1.93
N ALA A 7 -31.31 -6.46 3.09
CA ALA A 7 -31.90 -6.75 4.40
C ALA A 7 -32.81 -5.62 4.93
N VAL A 8 -32.94 -4.52 4.17
CA VAL A 8 -33.80 -3.39 4.54
C VAL A 8 -35.24 -3.68 4.08
N PRO A 9 -36.23 -3.73 4.99
CA PRO A 9 -37.61 -4.11 4.65
C PRO A 9 -38.22 -3.28 3.51
N GLN A 10 -37.91 -1.98 3.45
CA GLN A 10 -38.41 -1.07 2.41
C GLN A 10 -37.98 -1.45 1.00
N PHE A 11 -36.91 -2.25 0.85
CA PHE A 11 -36.41 -2.66 -0.47
C PHE A 11 -36.77 -4.10 -0.84
N GLU A 12 -37.48 -4.84 0.02
CA GLU A 12 -37.76 -6.27 -0.15
C GLU A 12 -38.42 -6.57 -1.51
N GLU A 13 -39.46 -5.82 -1.87
CA GLU A 13 -40.16 -5.94 -3.16
C GLU A 13 -39.30 -5.59 -4.38
N HIS A 14 -38.18 -4.88 -4.18
CA HIS A 14 -37.30 -4.40 -5.25
C HIS A 14 -35.94 -5.11 -5.29
N VAL A 15 -35.67 -6.06 -4.40
CA VAL A 15 -34.40 -6.80 -4.34
C VAL A 15 -34.05 -7.46 -5.68
N HIS A 16 -35.04 -7.91 -6.44
CA HIS A 16 -34.85 -8.54 -7.75
C HIS A 16 -34.18 -7.60 -8.79
N LYS A 17 -34.27 -6.28 -8.60
CA LYS A 17 -33.63 -5.27 -9.45
C LYS A 17 -32.15 -5.06 -9.12
N PHE A 18 -31.66 -5.60 -8.00
CA PHE A 18 -30.28 -5.38 -7.58
C PHE A 18 -29.31 -6.27 -8.36
N LEU A 19 -28.35 -5.63 -9.02
CA LEU A 19 -27.19 -6.29 -9.62
C LEU A 19 -26.12 -6.46 -8.54
N ALA A 20 -26.00 -7.67 -8.00
CA ALA A 20 -25.07 -7.97 -6.93
C ALA A 20 -24.42 -9.35 -7.14
N PRO A 21 -23.59 -9.52 -8.19
CA PRO A 21 -22.82 -10.74 -8.35
C PRO A 21 -21.79 -10.85 -7.22
N SER A 22 -21.57 -12.07 -6.75
CA SER A 22 -20.37 -12.41 -5.96
C SER A 22 -19.23 -12.61 -6.95
N LEU A 23 -18.07 -12.01 -6.70
CA LEU A 23 -16.91 -12.11 -7.59
C LEU A 23 -15.73 -12.71 -6.84
N HIS A 24 -15.25 -13.86 -7.30
CA HIS A 24 -14.10 -14.57 -6.73
C HIS A 24 -12.87 -14.42 -7.61
N PHE A 25 -12.27 -13.22 -7.59
CA PHE A 25 -11.07 -12.90 -8.39
C PHE A 25 -9.89 -13.86 -8.19
N GLN A 26 -9.80 -14.53 -7.03
CA GLN A 26 -8.76 -15.51 -6.72
C GLN A 26 -8.87 -16.79 -7.57
N LEU A 27 -10.06 -17.12 -8.07
CA LEU A 27 -10.31 -18.28 -8.93
C LEU A 27 -9.99 -18.02 -10.41
N GLY A 28 -9.56 -16.80 -10.74
CA GLY A 28 -9.09 -16.43 -12.07
C GLY A 28 -10.18 -15.87 -13.00
N MET A 29 -9.73 -15.36 -14.14
CA MET A 29 -10.56 -14.61 -15.10
C MET A 29 -11.74 -15.41 -15.65
N GLU A 30 -11.54 -16.70 -15.94
CA GLU A 30 -12.61 -17.56 -16.48
C GLU A 30 -13.75 -17.76 -15.47
N HIS A 31 -13.44 -17.85 -14.19
CA HIS A 31 -14.46 -17.93 -13.14
C HIS A 31 -15.25 -16.61 -13.07
N VAL A 32 -14.54 -15.48 -13.06
CA VAL A 32 -15.16 -14.14 -13.03
C VAL A 32 -16.03 -13.87 -14.27
N LYS A 33 -15.63 -14.35 -15.46
CA LYS A 33 -16.49 -14.30 -16.66
C LYS A 33 -17.83 -14.98 -16.42
N GLY A 34 -17.82 -16.18 -15.82
CA GLY A 34 -19.03 -16.92 -15.46
C GLY A 34 -19.93 -16.14 -14.48
N GLU A 35 -19.34 -15.57 -13.42
CA GLU A 35 -20.07 -14.81 -12.40
C GLU A 35 -20.69 -13.52 -12.95
N ILE A 36 -19.96 -12.79 -13.80
CA ILE A 36 -20.45 -11.57 -14.45
C ILE A 36 -21.52 -11.88 -15.51
N ALA A 37 -21.35 -12.96 -16.28
CA ALA A 37 -22.30 -13.34 -17.32
C ALA A 37 -23.71 -13.56 -16.78
N GLY A 38 -23.85 -14.17 -15.59
CA GLY A 38 -25.16 -14.37 -14.93
C GLY A 38 -25.86 -13.05 -14.57
N MET A 39 -25.10 -12.01 -14.21
CA MET A 39 -25.63 -10.66 -14.00
C MET A 39 -25.95 -9.98 -15.35
N ALA A 40 -25.05 -10.08 -16.33
CA ALA A 40 -25.18 -9.43 -17.63
C ALA A 40 -26.42 -9.93 -18.41
N GLN A 41 -26.76 -11.21 -18.28
CA GLN A 41 -27.96 -11.78 -18.88
C GLN A 41 -29.25 -11.07 -18.44
N LYS A 42 -29.35 -10.66 -17.16
CA LYS A 42 -30.51 -9.92 -16.64
C LYS A 42 -30.67 -8.53 -17.27
N LEU A 43 -29.60 -8.01 -17.87
CA LEU A 43 -29.56 -6.74 -18.59
C LEU A 43 -29.74 -6.93 -20.11
N GLY A 44 -30.01 -8.16 -20.58
CA GLY A 44 -30.11 -8.46 -22.00
C GLY A 44 -28.76 -8.45 -22.73
N ILE A 45 -27.64 -8.51 -22.01
CA ILE A 45 -26.29 -8.48 -22.59
C ILE A 45 -25.86 -9.91 -22.95
N SER A 46 -25.35 -10.09 -24.17
CA SER A 46 -24.87 -11.40 -24.63
C SER A 46 -23.63 -11.87 -23.89
N ARG A 47 -23.46 -13.20 -23.78
CA ARG A 47 -22.27 -13.81 -23.16
C ARG A 47 -20.97 -13.32 -23.79
N LYS A 48 -20.91 -13.23 -25.13
CA LYS A 48 -19.73 -12.75 -25.85
C LYS A 48 -19.36 -11.31 -25.48
N ALA A 49 -20.36 -10.42 -25.38
CA ALA A 49 -20.13 -9.03 -24.98
C ALA A 49 -19.66 -8.94 -23.52
N SER A 50 -20.27 -9.72 -22.62
CA SER A 50 -19.87 -9.81 -21.21
C SER A 50 -18.43 -10.29 -21.06
N ASP A 51 -18.05 -11.38 -21.73
CA ASP A 51 -16.71 -11.94 -21.64
C ASP A 51 -15.66 -10.98 -22.20
N GLY A 52 -15.95 -10.33 -23.32
CA GLY A 52 -15.09 -9.29 -23.88
C GLY A 52 -14.89 -8.10 -22.93
N ALA A 53 -15.93 -7.70 -22.18
CA ALA A 53 -15.80 -6.65 -21.17
C ALA A 53 -14.92 -7.08 -19.98
N VAL A 54 -15.04 -8.33 -19.52
CA VAL A 54 -14.18 -8.88 -18.47
C VAL A 54 -12.73 -8.96 -18.93
N GLU A 55 -12.47 -9.44 -20.15
CA GLU A 55 -11.12 -9.50 -20.73
C GLU A 55 -10.49 -8.11 -20.83
N ALA A 56 -11.24 -7.13 -21.33
CA ALA A 56 -10.78 -5.74 -21.41
C ALA A 56 -10.47 -5.15 -20.02
N ALA A 57 -11.30 -5.45 -19.02
CA ALA A 57 -11.07 -5.01 -17.64
C ALA A 57 -9.78 -5.60 -17.06
N TYR A 58 -9.56 -6.92 -17.22
CA TYR A 58 -8.33 -7.58 -16.77
C TYR A 58 -7.09 -7.10 -17.52
N ALA A 59 -7.19 -6.84 -18.83
CA ALA A 59 -6.10 -6.26 -19.62
C ALA A 59 -5.72 -4.86 -19.10
N THR A 60 -6.72 -4.01 -18.86
CA THR A 60 -6.54 -2.67 -18.29
C THR A 60 -5.92 -2.73 -16.89
N GLN A 61 -6.37 -3.66 -16.05
CA GLN A 61 -5.81 -3.84 -14.70
C GLN A 61 -4.33 -4.26 -14.75
N ARG A 62 -3.96 -5.21 -15.61
CA ARG A 62 -2.55 -5.62 -15.78
C ARG A 62 -1.69 -4.46 -16.28
N GLU A 63 -2.20 -3.71 -17.24
CA GLU A 63 -1.51 -2.54 -17.78
C GLU A 63 -1.31 -1.45 -16.72
N PHE A 64 -2.34 -1.19 -15.90
CA PHE A 64 -2.21 -0.27 -14.77
C PHE A 64 -1.14 -0.73 -13.77
N GLN A 65 -1.13 -2.02 -13.40
CA GLN A 65 -0.10 -2.59 -12.50
C GLN A 65 1.30 -2.45 -13.10
N ARG A 66 1.49 -2.73 -14.40
CA ARG A 66 2.76 -2.56 -15.10
C ARG A 66 3.25 -1.11 -14.99
N ARG A 67 2.38 -0.15 -15.27
CA ARG A 67 2.70 1.29 -15.20
C ARG A 67 3.07 1.75 -13.80
N LEU A 68 2.47 1.20 -12.75
CA LEU A 68 2.85 1.48 -11.36
C LEU A 68 4.27 1.01 -11.06
N LEU A 69 4.61 -0.22 -11.44
CA LEU A 69 5.95 -0.77 -11.25
C LEU A 69 6.99 0.04 -12.01
N GLU A 70 6.72 0.38 -13.27
CA GLU A 70 7.63 1.23 -14.07
C GLU A 70 7.82 2.62 -13.47
N ALA A 71 6.78 3.19 -12.86
CA ALA A 71 6.90 4.44 -12.13
C ALA A 71 7.74 4.28 -10.86
N GLY A 72 7.60 3.14 -10.16
CA GLY A 72 8.43 2.79 -9.01
C GLY A 72 9.90 2.64 -9.38
N GLU A 73 10.22 1.90 -10.45
CA GLU A 73 11.59 1.73 -10.93
C GLU A 73 12.23 3.07 -11.31
N ARG A 74 11.50 3.95 -12.00
CA ARG A 74 11.98 5.31 -12.29
C ARG A 74 12.24 6.13 -11.01
N ALA A 75 11.35 6.03 -10.02
CA ALA A 75 11.53 6.72 -8.76
C ALA A 75 12.75 6.20 -7.99
N MET A 76 12.92 4.86 -7.94
CA MET A 76 14.06 4.21 -7.30
C MET A 76 15.39 4.57 -7.97
N ALA A 77 15.46 4.53 -9.30
CA ALA A 77 16.65 4.93 -10.05
C ALA A 77 17.02 6.40 -9.78
N ARG A 78 16.02 7.29 -9.66
CA ARG A 78 16.26 8.69 -9.34
C ARG A 78 16.79 8.88 -7.91
N LEU A 79 16.28 8.13 -6.94
CA LEU A 79 16.80 8.16 -5.56
C LEU A 79 18.24 7.65 -5.49
N GLU A 80 18.56 6.59 -6.23
CA GLU A 80 19.92 6.06 -6.32
C GLU A 80 20.89 7.07 -6.97
N GLU A 81 20.48 7.70 -8.08
CA GLU A 81 21.27 8.72 -8.77
C GLU A 81 21.56 9.95 -7.91
N THR A 82 20.57 10.40 -7.13
CA THR A 82 20.67 11.64 -6.32
C THR A 82 21.20 11.41 -4.91
N GLY A 83 21.15 10.17 -4.42
CA GLY A 83 21.41 9.86 -3.02
C GLY A 83 20.36 10.39 -2.05
N GLU A 84 19.22 10.90 -2.54
CA GLU A 84 18.15 11.40 -1.68
C GLU A 84 17.42 10.27 -0.96
N PRO A 85 16.92 10.50 0.27
CA PRO A 85 16.16 9.50 1.00
C PRO A 85 14.77 9.30 0.40
N GLY A 86 14.28 8.06 0.44
CA GLY A 86 12.94 7.66 0.03
C GLY A 86 12.07 7.22 1.22
N LEU A 87 10.78 7.57 1.20
CA LEU A 87 9.78 7.12 2.16
C LEU A 87 8.83 6.13 1.50
N ILE A 88 8.99 4.85 1.81
CA ILE A 88 8.04 3.82 1.43
C ILE A 88 6.80 3.94 2.31
N LEU A 89 5.66 4.17 1.68
CA LEU A 89 4.36 4.20 2.33
C LEU A 89 3.68 2.84 2.21
N ALA A 90 3.64 2.11 3.33
CA ALA A 90 3.00 0.81 3.42
C ALA A 90 1.66 0.90 4.16
N GLY A 91 0.74 0.01 3.78
CA GLY A 91 -0.57 -0.10 4.40
C GLY A 91 -1.54 -0.84 3.50
N ARG A 92 -2.76 -1.04 3.98
CA ARG A 92 -3.83 -1.54 3.11
C ARG A 92 -4.24 -0.44 2.13
N GLY A 93 -4.72 -0.82 0.94
CA GLY A 93 -5.07 0.15 -0.10
C GLY A 93 -6.03 1.24 0.38
N TYR A 94 -7.04 0.86 1.16
CA TYR A 94 -7.99 1.82 1.74
C TYR A 94 -7.37 2.75 2.80
N ASN A 95 -6.23 2.38 3.40
CA ASN A 95 -5.52 3.26 4.33
C ASN A 95 -4.65 4.26 3.59
N ILE A 96 -3.96 3.86 2.52
CA ILE A 96 -2.93 4.71 1.89
C ILE A 96 -3.44 5.53 0.71
N TYR A 97 -4.54 5.13 0.07
CA TYR A 97 -5.07 5.83 -1.12
C TYR A 97 -6.31 6.68 -0.84
N ASP A 98 -6.95 6.50 0.32
CA ASP A 98 -8.06 7.36 0.73
C ASP A 98 -7.54 8.54 1.56
N ARG A 99 -7.73 9.75 1.03
CA ARG A 99 -7.24 11.00 1.65
C ARG A 99 -7.97 11.34 2.94
N GLY A 100 -9.23 10.93 3.10
CA GLY A 100 -9.99 11.14 4.32
C GLY A 100 -9.47 10.22 5.42
N ILE A 101 -9.25 8.94 5.10
CA ILE A 101 -8.82 7.94 6.08
C ILE A 101 -7.41 8.24 6.62
N ASN A 102 -6.46 8.63 5.77
CA ASN A 102 -5.10 8.94 6.23
C ASN A 102 -4.83 10.42 6.52
N CYS A 103 -5.87 11.24 6.66
CA CYS A 103 -5.74 12.68 6.88
C CYS A 103 -4.82 13.37 5.85
N ASP A 104 -4.72 12.81 4.64
CA ASP A 104 -3.92 13.30 3.53
C ASP A 104 -2.41 13.46 3.83
N ILE A 105 -1.92 12.70 4.82
CA ILE A 105 -0.52 12.69 5.26
C ILE A 105 0.47 12.48 4.10
N PRO A 106 0.26 11.56 3.13
CA PRO A 106 1.22 11.35 2.04
C PRO A 106 1.44 12.62 1.21
N ARG A 107 0.38 13.40 0.95
CA ARG A 107 0.48 14.67 0.21
C ARG A 107 1.16 15.74 1.06
N LYS A 108 0.88 15.80 2.36
CA LYS A 108 1.51 16.75 3.29
C LYS A 108 3.01 16.51 3.43
N LEU A 109 3.44 15.27 3.58
CA LEU A 109 4.86 14.89 3.60
C LEU A 109 5.60 15.40 2.36
N ARG A 110 5.00 15.22 1.17
CA ARG A 110 5.57 15.72 -0.08
C ARG A 110 5.60 17.24 -0.15
N ASN A 111 4.48 17.89 0.14
CA ASN A 111 4.32 19.33 -0.08
C ASN A 111 5.04 20.18 0.98
N GLN A 112 5.06 19.73 2.24
CA GLN A 112 5.59 20.50 3.36
C GLN A 112 7.07 20.20 3.61
N TYR A 113 7.52 18.96 3.38
CA TYR A 113 8.89 18.53 3.67
C TYR A 113 9.70 18.14 2.44
N GLY A 114 9.11 18.20 1.23
CA GLY A 114 9.79 17.77 0.02
C GLY A 114 10.14 16.27 0.02
N ALA A 115 9.47 15.46 0.85
CA ALA A 115 9.84 14.06 1.02
C ALA A 115 9.47 13.22 -0.21
N ASN A 116 10.37 12.32 -0.61
CA ASN A 116 10.14 11.40 -1.72
C ASN A 116 9.26 10.20 -1.27
N VAL A 117 7.94 10.37 -1.32
CA VAL A 117 6.98 9.34 -0.88
C VAL A 117 6.65 8.37 -2.01
N ILE A 118 6.89 7.07 -1.78
CA ILE A 118 6.65 5.97 -2.73
C ILE A 118 5.64 4.98 -2.13
N PRO A 119 4.42 4.86 -2.69
CA PRO A 119 3.44 3.87 -2.24
C PRO A 119 3.91 2.44 -2.53
N LEU A 120 3.60 1.48 -1.65
CA LEU A 120 4.09 0.10 -1.81
C LEU A 120 3.72 -0.56 -3.14
N ASP A 121 2.56 -0.25 -3.74
CA ASP A 121 2.13 -0.88 -5.01
C ASP A 121 2.99 -0.46 -6.21
N PHE A 122 3.86 0.53 -6.05
CA PHE A 122 4.87 0.90 -7.04
C PHE A 122 6.11 0.00 -6.95
N LEU A 123 6.28 -0.72 -5.84
CA LEU A 123 7.49 -1.50 -5.56
C LEU A 123 7.23 -3.01 -5.54
N VAL A 124 6.00 -3.42 -5.24
CA VAL A 124 5.65 -4.83 -5.04
C VAL A 124 4.29 -5.18 -5.62
N THR A 125 4.16 -6.41 -6.09
CA THR A 125 2.94 -6.98 -6.67
C THR A 125 2.16 -7.84 -5.68
N GLY A 126 2.82 -8.34 -4.64
CA GLY A 126 2.31 -9.35 -3.71
C GLY A 126 2.50 -10.79 -4.18
N LYS A 127 3.10 -10.99 -5.36
CA LYS A 127 3.46 -12.31 -5.91
C LYS A 127 4.91 -12.70 -5.60
N GLU A 128 5.69 -11.76 -5.07
CA GLU A 128 7.06 -12.01 -4.65
C GLU A 128 7.11 -13.08 -3.54
N SER A 129 8.26 -13.74 -3.45
CA SER A 129 8.51 -14.74 -2.42
C SER A 129 8.77 -14.08 -1.08
N ILE A 130 7.87 -14.31 -0.13
CA ILE A 130 7.98 -13.89 1.28
C ILE A 130 8.80 -14.88 2.12
N ALA A 131 9.49 -15.82 1.48
CA ALA A 131 10.28 -16.85 2.16
C ALA A 131 11.28 -16.21 3.13
N GLY A 132 11.30 -16.71 4.36
CA GLY A 132 12.19 -16.19 5.42
C GLY A 132 11.69 -14.92 6.11
N LEU A 133 10.54 -14.36 5.73
CA LEU A 133 9.85 -13.32 6.50
C LEU A 133 8.77 -13.95 7.39
N HIS A 134 7.76 -14.55 6.74
CA HIS A 134 6.70 -15.31 7.39
C HIS A 134 5.91 -16.08 6.32
N ASP A 135 6.34 -17.30 6.02
CA ASP A 135 5.88 -18.09 4.87
C ASP A 135 4.35 -18.29 4.85
N ASN A 136 3.70 -18.26 6.02
CA ASN A 136 2.26 -18.41 6.21
C ASN A 136 1.48 -17.09 6.24
N MET A 137 2.03 -15.98 5.71
CA MET A 137 1.29 -14.72 5.61
C MET A 137 0.18 -14.85 4.55
N TYR A 138 -1.03 -15.19 5.02
CA TYR A 138 -2.18 -15.49 4.16
C TYR A 138 -2.93 -14.24 3.68
N TRP A 139 -2.80 -13.11 4.36
CA TRP A 139 -3.40 -11.86 3.89
C TRP A 139 -2.59 -11.29 2.73
N ALA A 140 -3.21 -11.14 1.56
CA ALA A 140 -2.58 -10.57 0.37
C ALA A 140 -1.96 -9.18 0.63
N SER A 141 -2.65 -8.31 1.39
CA SER A 141 -2.08 -7.01 1.79
C SER A 141 -0.92 -7.17 2.76
N GLY A 142 -0.98 -8.14 3.67
CA GLY A 142 0.12 -8.46 4.59
C GLY A 142 1.37 -8.86 3.83
N ARG A 143 1.25 -9.73 2.81
CA ARG A 143 2.36 -10.10 1.92
C ARG A 143 3.01 -8.86 1.30
N LYS A 144 2.21 -7.99 0.67
CA LYS A 144 2.74 -6.74 0.08
C LYS A 144 3.45 -5.86 1.10
N ILE A 145 2.90 -5.70 2.31
CA ILE A 145 3.51 -4.89 3.37
C ILE A 145 4.85 -5.48 3.82
N LEU A 146 4.93 -6.80 4.03
CA LEU A 146 6.19 -7.47 4.38
C LEU A 146 7.23 -7.32 3.28
N GLU A 147 6.81 -7.40 2.02
CA GLU A 147 7.71 -7.23 0.88
C GLU A 147 8.25 -5.81 0.76
N ALA A 148 7.38 -4.81 0.95
CA ALA A 148 7.80 -3.42 1.00
C ALA A 148 8.78 -3.16 2.15
N ALA A 149 8.56 -3.80 3.31
CA ALA A 149 9.48 -3.74 4.43
C ALA A 149 10.84 -4.36 4.11
N ARG A 150 10.87 -5.54 3.47
CA ARG A 150 12.11 -6.15 2.99
C ARG A 150 12.85 -5.25 1.99
N ARG A 151 12.13 -4.56 1.10
CA ARG A 151 12.72 -3.56 0.18
C ARG A 151 13.33 -2.39 0.95
N SER A 152 12.69 -1.89 2.01
CA SER A 152 13.32 -0.86 2.86
C SER A 152 14.57 -1.37 3.58
N ALA A 153 14.61 -2.63 4.01
CA ALA A 153 15.77 -3.20 4.68
C ALA A 153 16.99 -3.35 3.76
N ALA A 154 16.78 -3.42 2.44
CA ALA A 154 17.84 -3.58 1.45
C ALA A 154 18.62 -2.28 1.15
N SER A 155 18.18 -1.12 1.66
CA SER A 155 18.83 0.17 1.43
C SER A 155 18.72 1.08 2.64
N GLU A 156 19.85 1.63 3.11
CA GLU A 156 19.88 2.53 4.27
C GLU A 156 19.13 3.85 4.03
N ASN A 157 18.99 4.25 2.76
CA ASN A 157 18.31 5.48 2.34
C ASN A 157 16.80 5.30 2.12
N LEU A 158 16.25 4.11 2.37
CA LEU A 158 14.81 3.86 2.31
C LEU A 158 14.24 3.70 3.70
N HIS A 159 13.19 4.47 3.99
CA HIS A 159 12.52 4.47 5.27
C HIS A 159 11.06 4.08 5.12
N LEU A 160 10.51 3.40 6.12
CA LEU A 160 9.17 2.83 6.06
C LEU A 160 8.21 3.59 6.97
N ILE A 161 7.10 4.06 6.40
CA ILE A 161 5.94 4.55 7.13
C ILE A 161 4.79 3.56 6.91
N TYR A 162 4.30 2.95 7.99
CA TYR A 162 3.17 2.02 7.95
C TYR A 162 1.90 2.70 8.48
N ILE A 163 0.91 2.89 7.60
CA ILE A 163 -0.44 3.35 7.94
C ILE A 163 -1.37 2.16 8.23
N SER A 164 -1.91 2.13 9.44
CA SER A 164 -2.89 1.15 9.91
C SER A 164 -4.04 1.85 10.63
N ASN A 165 -5.07 1.09 11.02
CA ASN A 165 -6.22 1.61 11.77
C ASN A 165 -6.26 1.07 13.20
N PHE A 166 -6.85 1.85 14.10
CA PHE A 166 -7.13 1.45 15.46
C PHE A 166 -8.01 0.18 15.49
N LYS A 167 -7.77 -0.71 16.46
CA LYS A 167 -8.48 -1.99 16.62
C LYS A 167 -8.47 -2.91 15.39
N CYS A 168 -7.55 -2.74 14.44
CA CYS A 168 -7.38 -3.69 13.34
C CYS A 168 -6.64 -4.95 13.82
N GLY A 169 -7.39 -6.00 14.19
CA GLY A 169 -6.86 -7.28 14.65
C GLY A 169 -5.81 -7.89 13.71
N PRO A 170 -6.12 -8.09 12.41
CA PRO A 170 -5.14 -8.59 11.43
C PRO A 170 -3.86 -7.76 11.34
N ASP A 171 -3.97 -6.43 11.43
CA ASP A 171 -2.80 -5.55 11.30
C ASP A 171 -1.90 -5.59 12.53
N SER A 172 -2.38 -6.03 13.70
CA SER A 172 -1.52 -6.21 14.87
C SER A 172 -0.43 -7.27 14.60
N TYR A 173 -0.83 -8.39 13.99
CA TYR A 173 0.08 -9.44 13.53
C TYR A 173 0.97 -8.96 12.39
N ILE A 174 0.39 -8.36 11.34
CA ILE A 174 1.17 -7.86 10.20
C ILE A 174 2.22 -6.84 10.67
N LYS A 175 1.86 -5.92 11.58
CA LYS A 175 2.78 -4.93 12.16
C LYS A 175 3.97 -5.58 12.85
N TYR A 176 3.74 -6.62 13.64
CA TYR A 176 4.80 -7.35 14.32
C TYR A 176 5.82 -7.90 13.30
N PHE A 177 5.35 -8.64 12.29
CA PHE A 177 6.22 -9.20 11.25
C PHE A 177 6.85 -8.13 10.35
N THR A 178 6.16 -7.02 10.11
CA THR A 178 6.69 -5.87 9.36
C THR A 178 7.90 -5.28 10.07
N ARG A 179 7.88 -5.19 11.41
CA ARG A 179 9.04 -4.72 12.18
C ARG A 179 10.25 -5.64 12.02
N GLN A 180 10.02 -6.95 12.02
CA GLN A 180 11.08 -7.93 11.80
C GLN A 180 11.65 -7.83 10.38
N ALA A 181 10.77 -7.76 9.37
CA ALA A 181 11.14 -7.67 7.97
C ALA A 181 11.90 -6.37 7.61
N ALA A 182 11.56 -5.25 8.27
CA ALA A 182 12.21 -3.97 8.01
C ALA A 182 13.63 -3.88 8.58
N GLY A 183 13.95 -4.64 9.63
CA GLY A 183 15.25 -4.63 10.32
C GLY A 183 15.67 -3.30 10.97
N THR A 184 14.94 -2.21 10.70
CA THR A 184 15.25 -0.84 11.11
C THR A 184 13.99 -0.16 11.69
N PRO A 185 14.16 0.95 12.45
CA PRO A 185 13.00 1.67 12.99
C PRO A 185 12.09 2.22 11.89
N LEU A 186 10.83 1.78 11.89
CA LEU A 186 9.74 2.31 11.05
C LEU A 186 8.77 3.19 11.85
N LEU A 187 8.12 4.13 11.17
CA LEU A 187 7.02 4.90 11.75
C LEU A 187 5.70 4.15 11.53
N VAL A 188 4.93 3.90 12.60
CA VAL A 188 3.57 3.36 12.48
C VAL A 188 2.56 4.44 12.84
N LEU A 189 1.73 4.83 11.88
CA LEU A 189 0.60 5.73 12.10
C LEU A 189 -0.68 4.91 12.21
N GLN A 190 -1.43 5.11 13.30
CA GLN A 190 -2.68 4.40 13.57
C GLN A 190 -3.84 5.39 13.56
N PHE A 191 -4.77 5.21 12.62
CA PHE A 191 -5.92 6.08 12.41
C PHE A 191 -7.18 5.49 13.04
N ASP A 192 -7.95 6.30 13.75
CA ASP A 192 -9.21 5.90 14.40
C ASP A 192 -10.44 6.57 13.77
N GLY A 193 -10.25 7.35 12.71
CA GLY A 193 -11.30 8.09 12.00
C GLY A 193 -11.81 9.35 12.71
N HIS A 194 -11.28 9.67 13.90
CA HIS A 194 -11.68 10.84 14.69
C HIS A 194 -10.51 11.81 14.92
N GLY A 195 -9.27 11.35 14.70
CA GLY A 195 -8.06 12.16 14.83
C GLY A 195 -7.93 13.26 13.78
N ASN A 196 -7.45 14.43 14.22
CA ASN A 196 -6.96 15.48 13.33
C ASN A 196 -5.53 15.15 12.85
N ASP A 197 -5.11 15.78 11.75
CA ASP A 197 -3.80 15.59 11.13
C ASP A 197 -2.61 16.03 11.99
N ALA A 198 -2.76 17.06 12.82
CA ALA A 198 -1.68 17.71 13.55
C ALA A 198 -0.82 16.71 14.36
N GLY A 199 -1.45 15.83 15.13
CA GLY A 199 -0.74 14.83 15.94
C GLY A 199 0.01 13.80 15.09
N TYR A 200 -0.51 13.46 13.91
CA TYR A 200 0.19 12.58 12.97
C TYR A 200 1.37 13.29 12.30
N MET A 201 1.20 14.56 11.93
CA MET A 201 2.25 15.37 11.32
C MET A 201 3.44 15.59 12.26
N THR A 202 3.21 15.89 13.54
CA THR A 202 4.31 16.01 14.52
C THR A 202 5.10 14.70 14.67
N ARG A 203 4.43 13.54 14.62
CA ARG A 203 5.10 12.23 14.66
C ARG A 203 5.87 11.95 13.36
N CYS A 204 5.35 12.40 12.23
CA CYS A 204 6.07 12.37 10.97
C CYS A 204 7.32 13.25 11.03
N GLU A 205 7.21 14.50 11.47
CA GLU A 205 8.34 15.42 11.64
C GLU A 205 9.44 14.82 12.51
N ALA A 206 9.09 14.35 13.72
CA ALA A 206 10.03 13.70 14.62
C ALA A 206 10.71 12.48 13.97
N TYR A 207 9.98 11.70 13.18
CA TYR A 207 10.56 10.58 12.44
C TYR A 207 11.51 11.03 11.34
N LEU A 208 11.11 11.99 10.50
CA LEU A 208 11.95 12.53 9.43
C LEU A 208 13.22 13.17 9.98
N ASP A 209 13.12 13.88 11.10
CA ASP A 209 14.24 14.47 11.82
C ASP A 209 15.21 13.37 12.31
N SER A 210 14.69 12.32 12.96
CA SER A 210 15.49 11.18 13.43
C SER A 210 16.24 10.45 12.31
N LYS A 211 15.80 10.60 11.06
CA LYS A 211 16.43 10.02 9.87
C LYS A 211 17.32 11.02 9.12
N GLY A 212 17.40 12.27 9.57
CA GLY A 212 18.17 13.33 8.90
C GLY A 212 17.56 13.78 7.57
N ILE A 213 16.26 13.57 7.36
CA ILE A 213 15.56 13.90 6.11
C ILE A 213 15.10 15.36 6.10
N LEU A 214 14.82 15.94 7.27
CA LEU A 214 14.43 17.34 7.37
C LEU A 214 15.61 18.26 7.02
N ARG A 215 15.54 18.86 5.83
CA ARG A 215 16.55 19.80 5.34
C ARG A 215 16.65 21.09 6.19
N CYS A 216 15.61 21.39 6.97
CA CYS A 216 15.48 22.64 7.72
C CYS A 216 16.47 22.79 8.88
N TYR A 217 17.04 21.69 9.38
CA TYR A 217 18.02 21.71 10.49
C TYR A 217 19.47 21.45 10.04
N SER A 218 19.71 21.11 8.77
CA SER A 218 21.05 20.79 8.26
C SER A 218 21.89 22.01 7.88
N SER A 219 21.66 23.17 8.51
CA SER A 219 22.52 24.34 8.41
C SER A 219 23.43 24.47 9.63
N ASN A 220 24.13 23.38 9.99
CA ASN A 220 25.40 23.44 10.71
C ASN A 220 26.16 22.13 10.43
N GLY A 221 27.31 22.27 9.79
CA GLY A 221 28.11 21.15 9.31
C GLY A 221 28.62 20.27 10.44
N GLU A 222 28.16 19.02 10.49
CA GLU A 222 28.89 17.91 11.08
C GLU A 222 28.87 16.75 10.11
N THR A 223 29.91 16.66 9.28
CA THR A 223 30.29 15.43 8.59
C THR A 223 30.58 14.35 9.62
N LYS A 224 29.72 13.32 9.71
CA LYS A 224 30.05 12.10 10.46
C LYS A 224 31.33 11.46 9.89
N PRO A 225 32.31 11.10 10.72
CA PRO A 225 33.53 10.48 10.24
C PRO A 225 33.25 9.08 9.71
N LYS A 226 33.82 8.78 8.54
CA LYS A 226 33.85 7.46 7.91
C LYS A 226 34.54 6.48 8.86
N ALA A 227 33.88 5.38 9.21
CA ALA A 227 34.51 4.30 9.98
C ALA A 227 35.68 3.71 9.18
N MET A 228 36.89 3.75 9.76
CA MET A 228 38.06 3.10 9.19
C MET A 228 37.97 1.58 9.37
N PRO A 229 38.47 0.78 8.40
CA PRO A 229 38.50 -0.66 8.53
C PRO A 229 39.56 -1.06 9.57
N ALA A 230 39.18 -1.95 10.48
CA ALA A 230 40.09 -2.52 11.46
C ALA A 230 41.14 -3.39 10.76
N THR A 231 42.41 -3.01 10.89
CA THR A 231 43.55 -3.85 10.53
C THR A 231 43.70 -4.96 11.57
N ALA A 232 43.65 -6.21 11.10
CA ALA A 232 43.97 -7.38 11.89
C ALA A 232 45.48 -7.43 12.19
N SER A 233 45.83 -7.79 13.42
CA SER A 233 47.14 -8.30 13.83
C SER A 233 46.92 -9.48 14.75
#